data_AF-A0AAQ1RV62-F1
#
_entry.id   AF-A0AAQ1RV62-F1
#
_cell.length_a   1.000
_cell.length_b   1.000
_cell.length_c   1.000
_cell.angle_alpha   90.00
_cell.angle_beta   90.00
_cell.angle_gamma   90.00
#
_symmetry.space_group_name_H-M   'P 1'
#
loop_
_entity.id
_entity.type
_entity.pdbx_description
1 polymer ?
#
loop_
_entity_poly.entity_id
_entity_poly.type
_entity_poly.pdbx_seq_one_letter_code
_entity_poly.pdbx_strand_id
1 'polypeptide(L)'
;MKYFLGLDTSNYTSSLAVCSAEGEVVQNIRLPLPVKEGQMGLRQSDACFLHVKNFSELTTSILGGIPVGDVLAVGVSDRPRDIEGSYMPCFLVGLSSATLIANLLGLPLYRFSHQQGHIAAALYGGGALSYLQGPFLAFHVSGGTTEAVLVEPDGERICKTTYLAGSLDLKAGQAVDRVGGLLGLPFPAGPALDKLACQSEKRYRARPTFKGCDCCLSGVENQCRKMLSQGEAPADVARYCLDYLLAALDGMTARLLEKLGPLPVLYSGGVMSNSILSAALSQTYGGVCAPANFSSDNAAGIALLCRERWGR
;
A
#
# COMPACT_ATOMS: atom_id res chain seq x y z
N MET A 1 -3.47 26.55 14.47
CA MET A 1 -2.58 25.36 14.44
C MET A 1 -2.16 25.20 12.99
N LYS A 2 -0.91 24.86 12.65
CA LYS A 2 -0.46 24.89 11.25
C LYS A 2 -0.63 23.53 10.56
N TYR A 3 -0.99 23.55 9.28
CA TYR A 3 -1.44 22.36 8.55
C TYR A 3 -0.78 22.18 7.18
N PHE A 4 -0.75 20.93 6.71
CA PHE A 4 -0.23 20.51 5.42
C PHE A 4 -1.26 19.67 4.69
N LEU A 5 -1.65 20.09 3.49
CA LEU A 5 -2.64 19.41 2.67
C LEU A 5 -1.97 18.36 1.78
N GLY A 6 -2.53 17.15 1.72
CA GLY A 6 -2.12 16.08 0.82
C GLY A 6 -3.26 15.70 -0.12
N LEU A 7 -2.93 15.53 -1.41
CA LEU A 7 -3.84 15.11 -2.46
C LEU A 7 -3.32 13.82 -3.09
N ASP A 8 -4.20 12.84 -3.27
CA ASP A 8 -3.89 11.62 -4.02
C ASP A 8 -5.11 11.16 -4.83
N THR A 9 -4.93 11.07 -6.14
CA THR A 9 -5.92 10.58 -7.12
C THR A 9 -5.43 9.32 -7.81
N SER A 10 -4.84 8.40 -7.04
CA SER A 10 -4.45 7.10 -7.55
C SER A 10 -5.67 6.26 -7.88
N ASN A 11 -5.61 5.65 -9.07
CA ASN A 11 -6.40 4.53 -9.56
C ASN A 11 -7.87 4.46 -9.06
N TYR A 12 -8.10 3.88 -7.88
CA TYR A 12 -9.43 3.56 -7.37
C TYR A 12 -9.92 4.45 -6.25
N THR A 13 -9.19 5.48 -5.81
CA THR A 13 -9.60 6.32 -4.69
C THR A 13 -9.30 7.78 -4.94
N SER A 14 -10.31 8.65 -4.84
CA SER A 14 -10.07 10.08 -4.64
C SER A 14 -9.81 10.31 -3.16
N SER A 15 -8.66 10.88 -2.80
CA SER A 15 -8.34 11.12 -1.40
C SER A 15 -7.70 12.47 -1.14
N LEU A 16 -8.04 13.00 0.02
CA LEU A 16 -7.45 14.20 0.59
C LEU A 16 -7.12 13.91 2.05
N ALA A 17 -6.00 14.44 2.52
CA ALA A 17 -5.62 14.33 3.92
C ALA A 17 -5.00 15.64 4.40
N VAL A 18 -5.06 15.85 5.70
CA VAL A 18 -4.40 16.98 6.34
C VAL A 18 -3.60 16.46 7.51
N CYS A 19 -2.36 16.93 7.63
CA CYS A 19 -1.55 16.70 8.81
C CYS A 19 -1.18 18.01 9.50
N SER A 20 -1.03 17.96 10.82
CA SER A 20 -0.58 19.09 11.62
C SER A 20 0.95 19.22 11.58
N ALA A 21 1.46 20.38 12.00
CA ALA A 21 2.89 20.62 12.16
C ALA A 21 3.57 19.66 13.14
N GLU A 22 2.82 19.10 14.10
CA GLU A 22 3.35 18.23 15.14
C GLU A 22 3.58 16.79 14.68
N GLY A 23 2.99 16.35 13.56
CA GLY A 23 3.08 14.92 13.24
C GLY A 23 1.78 14.29 12.77
N GLU A 24 0.66 14.83 13.20
CA GLU A 24 -0.60 14.09 13.31
C GLU A 24 -1.47 14.23 12.05
N VAL A 25 -2.00 13.11 11.55
CA VAL A 25 -2.99 13.11 10.47
C VAL A 25 -4.36 13.45 11.07
N VAL A 26 -4.77 14.72 10.95
CA VAL A 26 -6.03 15.25 11.53
C VAL A 26 -7.26 14.91 10.70
N GLN A 27 -7.09 14.76 9.39
CA GLN A 27 -8.14 14.35 8.46
C GLN A 27 -7.55 13.42 7.40
N ASN A 28 -8.30 12.37 7.04
CA ASN A 28 -7.95 11.45 5.95
C ASN A 28 -9.24 10.96 5.29
N ILE A 29 -9.72 11.71 4.30
CA ILE A 29 -10.97 11.43 3.61
C ILE A 29 -10.68 10.68 2.32
N ARG A 30 -11.42 9.59 2.12
CA ARG A 30 -11.26 8.67 0.99
C ARG A 30 -12.62 8.39 0.38
N LEU A 31 -12.71 8.58 -0.92
CA LEU A 31 -13.88 8.28 -1.74
C LEU A 31 -13.47 7.25 -2.79
N PRO A 32 -13.71 5.95 -2.53
CA PRO A 32 -13.50 4.89 -3.51
C PRO A 32 -14.30 5.15 -4.78
N LEU A 33 -13.71 4.86 -5.93
CA LEU A 33 -14.36 4.98 -7.22
C LEU A 33 -15.26 3.76 -7.47
N PRO A 34 -16.50 3.96 -7.95
CA PRO A 34 -17.41 2.85 -8.22
C PRO A 34 -16.90 1.99 -9.38
N VAL A 35 -16.63 0.72 -9.13
CA VAL A 35 -16.41 -0.29 -10.18
C VAL A 35 -17.74 -0.97 -10.46
N LYS A 36 -18.17 -1.03 -11.73
CA LYS A 36 -19.44 -1.68 -12.09
C LYS A 36 -19.39 -3.17 -11.77
N GLU A 37 -20.50 -3.70 -11.29
CA GLU A 37 -20.65 -5.13 -11.02
C GLU A 37 -20.30 -5.96 -12.27
N GLY A 38 -19.47 -7.00 -12.08
CA GLY A 38 -18.96 -7.84 -13.17
C GLY A 38 -17.74 -7.28 -13.93
N GLN A 39 -17.22 -6.09 -13.60
CA GLN A 39 -15.97 -5.57 -14.17
C GLN A 39 -14.77 -5.82 -13.25
N MET A 40 -13.60 -6.09 -13.85
CA MET A 40 -12.34 -6.35 -13.13
C MET A 40 -11.43 -5.11 -13.00
N GLY A 41 -11.97 -3.89 -13.18
CA GLY A 41 -11.20 -2.64 -13.06
C GLY A 41 -11.91 -1.42 -13.66
N LEU A 42 -11.23 -0.27 -13.61
CA LEU A 42 -11.68 1.00 -14.20
C LEU A 42 -10.82 1.35 -15.41
N ARG A 43 -11.45 1.88 -16.46
CA ARG A 43 -10.72 2.52 -17.55
C ARG A 43 -10.11 3.82 -17.01
N GLN A 44 -8.90 4.14 -17.43
CA GLN A 44 -8.21 5.34 -16.95
C GLN A 44 -9.01 6.63 -17.21
N SER A 45 -9.72 6.71 -18.34
CA SER A 45 -10.62 7.83 -18.66
C SER A 45 -11.76 7.96 -17.65
N ASP A 46 -12.35 6.83 -17.25
CA ASP A 46 -13.47 6.80 -16.30
C ASP A 46 -12.98 7.19 -14.91
N ALA A 47 -11.80 6.69 -14.51
CA ALA A 47 -11.15 7.11 -13.27
C ALA A 47 -10.92 8.63 -13.25
N CYS A 48 -10.37 9.21 -14.32
CA CYS A 48 -10.20 10.67 -14.42
C CYS A 48 -11.52 11.42 -14.23
N PHE A 49 -12.57 11.02 -14.95
CA PHE A 49 -13.89 11.65 -14.85
C PHE A 49 -14.46 11.55 -13.43
N LEU A 50 -14.36 10.37 -12.81
CA LEU A 50 -14.84 10.14 -11.45
C LEU A 50 -14.03 10.93 -10.41
N HIS A 51 -12.70 11.06 -10.58
CA HIS A 51 -11.91 11.93 -9.73
C HIS A 51 -12.34 13.38 -9.83
N VAL A 52 -12.59 13.89 -11.05
CA VAL A 52 -13.09 15.27 -11.25
C VAL A 52 -14.41 15.48 -10.49
N LYS A 53 -15.34 14.53 -10.59
CA LYS A 53 -16.63 14.60 -9.88
C LYS A 53 -16.46 14.55 -8.35
N ASN A 54 -15.63 13.62 -7.85
CA ASN A 54 -15.42 13.44 -6.42
C ASN A 54 -14.64 14.59 -5.80
N PHE A 55 -13.72 15.21 -6.53
CA PHE A 55 -12.86 16.26 -5.97
C PHE A 55 -13.62 17.52 -5.59
N SER A 56 -14.64 17.92 -6.37
CA SER A 56 -15.49 19.06 -5.99
C SER A 56 -16.23 18.83 -4.67
N GLU A 57 -16.64 17.59 -4.41
CA GLU A 57 -17.29 17.21 -3.15
C GLU A 57 -16.26 17.15 -2.00
N LEU A 58 -15.14 16.46 -2.22
CA LEU A 58 -14.05 16.28 -1.26
C LEU A 58 -13.48 17.60 -0.72
N THR A 59 -13.23 18.58 -1.60
CA THR A 59 -12.65 19.87 -1.19
C THR A 59 -13.58 20.62 -0.26
N THR A 60 -14.89 20.53 -0.48
CA THR A 60 -15.90 21.17 0.39
C THR A 60 -15.91 20.51 1.77
N SER A 61 -15.79 19.18 1.84
CA SER A 61 -15.79 18.43 3.09
C SER A 61 -14.54 18.66 3.94
N ILE A 62 -13.34 18.75 3.36
CA ILE A 62 -12.10 18.98 4.11
C ILE A 62 -11.95 20.43 4.56
N LEU A 63 -12.20 21.40 3.66
CA LEU A 63 -12.01 22.82 3.97
C LEU A 63 -13.02 23.34 5.00
N GLY A 64 -14.14 22.64 5.21
CA GLY A 64 -15.11 23.00 6.24
C GLY A 64 -14.58 22.90 7.67
N GLY A 65 -13.51 22.13 7.91
CA GLY A 65 -12.94 21.90 9.24
C GLY A 65 -11.62 22.63 9.53
N ILE A 66 -11.01 23.29 8.54
CA ILE A 66 -9.64 23.82 8.66
C ILE A 66 -9.57 25.27 8.14
N PRO A 67 -9.14 26.23 8.97
CA PRO A 67 -8.94 27.60 8.51
C PRO A 67 -7.90 27.66 7.39
N VAL A 68 -8.27 28.20 6.23
CA VAL A 68 -7.39 28.26 5.05
C VAL A 68 -6.07 28.98 5.34
N GLY A 69 -6.08 30.04 6.16
CA GLY A 69 -4.88 30.79 6.55
C GLY A 69 -3.90 30.04 7.47
N ASP A 70 -4.26 28.83 7.92
CA ASP A 70 -3.40 27.96 8.71
C ASP A 70 -2.71 26.87 7.89
N VAL A 71 -3.03 26.73 6.60
CA VAL A 71 -2.34 25.82 5.68
C VAL A 71 -1.01 26.43 5.23
N LEU A 72 0.09 25.69 5.36
CA LEU A 72 1.43 26.14 5.01
C LEU A 72 1.93 25.63 3.66
N ALA A 73 1.53 24.42 3.25
CA ALA A 73 1.94 23.85 1.97
C ALA A 73 0.95 22.82 1.44
N VAL A 74 1.06 22.55 0.14
CA VAL A 74 0.25 21.56 -0.57
C VAL A 74 1.17 20.48 -1.13
N GLY A 75 0.86 19.22 -0.83
CA GLY A 75 1.50 18.03 -1.37
C GLY A 75 0.56 17.29 -2.31
N VAL A 76 1.09 16.72 -3.38
CA VAL A 76 0.31 15.94 -4.32
C VAL A 76 1.08 14.74 -4.86
N SER A 77 0.40 13.60 -5.03
CA SER A 77 0.93 12.53 -5.86
C SER A 77 0.66 12.81 -7.34
N ASP A 78 1.70 12.79 -8.16
CA ASP A 78 1.62 13.16 -9.58
C ASP A 78 1.99 12.02 -10.54
N ARG A 79 2.51 10.91 -9.99
CA ARG A 79 2.96 9.74 -10.73
C ARG A 79 2.87 8.47 -9.89
N PRO A 80 2.71 7.28 -10.51
CA PRO A 80 2.71 6.02 -9.77
C PRO A 80 4.01 5.77 -8.98
N ARG A 81 5.16 5.88 -9.65
CA ARG A 81 6.49 5.59 -9.10
C ARG A 81 7.49 6.68 -9.50
N ASP A 82 8.54 6.84 -8.72
CA ASP A 82 9.61 7.79 -9.03
C ASP A 82 10.61 7.24 -10.05
N ILE A 83 10.11 6.84 -11.22
CA ILE A 83 10.92 6.34 -12.33
C ILE A 83 10.52 7.07 -13.63
N GLU A 84 11.46 7.16 -14.56
CA GLU A 84 11.22 7.76 -15.86
C GLU A 84 10.06 7.07 -16.60
N GLY A 85 9.18 7.85 -17.23
CA GLY A 85 8.01 7.36 -17.93
C GLY A 85 6.86 6.86 -17.04
N SER A 86 6.97 6.93 -15.70
CA SER A 86 5.86 6.59 -14.80
C SER A 86 4.76 7.63 -14.90
N TYR A 87 3.68 7.28 -15.60
CA TYR A 87 2.57 8.18 -15.86
C TYR A 87 1.23 7.45 -15.81
N MET A 88 0.23 8.12 -15.25
CA MET A 88 -1.17 7.71 -15.34
C MET A 88 -2.06 8.95 -15.35
N PRO A 89 -2.99 9.10 -16.31
CA PRO A 89 -3.76 10.33 -16.49
C PRO A 89 -4.56 10.79 -15.27
N CYS A 90 -5.00 9.88 -14.39
CA CYS A 90 -5.80 10.21 -13.22
C CYS A 90 -5.07 11.11 -12.21
N PHE A 91 -3.73 11.06 -12.17
CA PHE A 91 -2.92 11.96 -11.33
C PHE A 91 -2.98 13.43 -11.79
N LEU A 92 -3.35 13.70 -13.05
CA LEU A 92 -3.50 15.07 -13.54
C LEU A 92 -4.62 15.83 -12.81
N VAL A 93 -5.65 15.13 -12.33
CA VAL A 93 -6.76 15.74 -11.59
C VAL A 93 -6.27 16.28 -10.25
N GLY A 94 -5.57 15.44 -9.48
CA GLY A 94 -4.94 15.84 -8.22
C GLY A 94 -3.92 16.96 -8.43
N LEU A 95 -3.02 16.80 -9.42
CA LEU A 95 -1.97 17.78 -9.72
C LEU A 95 -2.55 19.15 -10.10
N SER A 96 -3.56 19.19 -10.96
CA SER A 96 -4.21 20.45 -11.38
C SER A 96 -4.89 21.14 -10.20
N SER A 97 -5.56 20.36 -9.35
CA SER A 97 -6.24 20.87 -8.15
C SER A 97 -5.24 21.42 -7.13
N ALA A 98 -4.17 20.68 -6.85
CA ALA A 98 -3.09 21.09 -5.94
C ALA A 98 -2.41 22.38 -6.44
N THR A 99 -2.15 22.46 -7.74
CA THR A 99 -1.51 23.62 -8.39
C THR A 99 -2.38 24.86 -8.26
N LEU A 100 -3.69 24.74 -8.49
CA LEU A 100 -4.63 25.86 -8.35
C LEU A 100 -4.69 26.36 -6.90
N ILE A 101 -4.79 25.44 -5.93
CA ILE A 101 -4.84 25.77 -4.50
C ILE A 101 -3.54 26.47 -4.07
N ALA A 102 -2.38 25.89 -4.41
CA ALA A 102 -1.08 26.45 -4.06
C ALA A 102 -0.89 27.86 -4.62
N ASN A 103 -1.19 28.07 -5.91
CA ASN A 103 -1.02 29.37 -6.56
C ASN A 103 -1.98 30.44 -6.03
N LEU A 104 -3.25 30.11 -5.80
CA LEU A 104 -4.23 31.08 -5.28
C LEU A 104 -3.91 31.52 -3.84
N LEU A 105 -3.32 30.63 -3.05
CA LEU A 105 -2.98 30.88 -1.65
C LEU A 105 -1.53 31.35 -1.45
N GLY A 106 -0.71 31.39 -2.51
CA GLY A 106 0.71 31.74 -2.41
C GLY A 106 1.53 30.73 -1.60
N LEU A 107 1.14 29.46 -1.61
CA LEU A 107 1.79 28.38 -0.88
C LEU A 107 2.69 27.56 -1.83
N PRO A 108 3.79 26.96 -1.35
CA PRO A 108 4.56 26.02 -2.13
C PRO A 108 3.79 24.72 -2.38
N LEU A 109 4.11 24.14 -3.53
CA LEU A 109 3.60 22.86 -3.99
C LEU A 109 4.73 21.84 -4.04
N TYR A 110 4.54 20.72 -3.35
CA TYR A 110 5.46 19.58 -3.39
C TYR A 110 4.83 18.39 -4.12
N ARG A 111 5.61 17.75 -4.99
CA ARG A 111 5.19 16.64 -5.84
C ARG A 111 5.90 15.37 -5.41
N PHE A 112 5.13 14.32 -5.16
CA PHE A 112 5.64 13.02 -4.72
C PHE A 112 5.13 11.91 -5.63
N SER A 113 5.81 10.77 -5.66
CA SER A 113 5.20 9.58 -6.24
C SER A 113 4.16 9.00 -5.28
N HIS A 114 3.15 8.36 -5.86
CA HIS A 114 2.15 7.61 -5.11
C HIS A 114 2.79 6.52 -4.22
N GLN A 115 3.81 5.81 -4.74
CA GLN A 115 4.57 4.83 -3.95
C GLN A 115 5.22 5.44 -2.68
N GLN A 116 5.81 6.64 -2.78
CA GLN A 116 6.36 7.34 -1.61
C GLN A 116 5.26 7.68 -0.59
N GLY A 117 4.11 8.17 -1.08
CA GLY A 117 2.93 8.41 -0.25
C GLY A 117 2.48 7.15 0.49
N HIS A 118 2.39 6.02 -0.20
CA HIS A 118 2.04 4.74 0.44
C HIS A 118 3.03 4.32 1.52
N ILE A 119 4.33 4.43 1.26
CA ILE A 119 5.37 4.10 2.23
C ILE A 119 5.24 5.00 3.47
N ALA A 120 5.09 6.31 3.29
CA ALA A 120 4.95 7.25 4.40
C ALA A 120 3.67 7.02 5.21
N ALA A 121 2.54 6.74 4.55
CA ALA A 121 1.28 6.40 5.22
C ALA A 121 1.44 5.11 6.04
N ALA A 122 2.05 4.08 5.46
CA ALA A 122 2.29 2.80 6.12
C ALA A 122 3.21 2.95 7.34
N LEU A 123 4.30 3.70 7.24
CA LEU A 123 5.18 4.03 8.36
C LEU A 123 4.44 4.79 9.46
N TYR A 124 3.61 5.77 9.12
CA TYR A 124 2.79 6.49 10.09
C TYR A 124 1.83 5.57 10.84
N GLY A 125 1.06 4.77 10.10
CA GLY A 125 0.12 3.82 10.71
C GLY A 125 0.82 2.76 11.58
N GLY A 126 2.06 2.41 11.24
CA GLY A 126 2.89 1.49 12.02
C GLY A 126 3.72 2.15 13.14
N GLY A 127 3.61 3.47 13.36
CA GLY A 127 4.38 4.19 14.38
C GLY A 127 5.88 4.28 14.10
N ALA A 128 6.29 4.19 12.84
CA ALA A 128 7.68 4.01 12.41
C ALA A 128 8.17 5.09 11.43
N LEU A 129 7.60 6.30 11.43
CA LEU A 129 8.03 7.39 10.54
C LEU A 129 9.53 7.71 10.62
N SER A 130 10.18 7.42 11.75
CA SER A 130 11.63 7.56 11.93
C SER A 130 12.45 6.74 10.93
N TYR A 131 11.87 5.70 10.30
CA TYR A 131 12.56 4.92 9.27
C TYR A 131 12.94 5.77 8.05
N LEU A 132 12.23 6.88 7.77
CA LEU A 132 12.60 7.81 6.68
C LEU A 132 13.95 8.50 6.90
N GLN A 133 14.55 8.40 8.10
CA GLN A 133 15.86 8.97 8.42
C GLN A 133 17.03 8.05 8.05
N GLY A 134 16.78 6.80 7.66
CA GLY A 134 17.81 5.83 7.30
C GLY A 134 17.36 4.85 6.22
N PRO A 135 18.24 3.93 5.77
CA PRO A 135 17.87 2.91 4.82
C PRO A 135 16.96 1.85 5.46
N PHE A 136 15.92 1.41 4.76
CA PHE A 136 15.05 0.31 5.19
C PHE A 136 14.45 -0.43 3.99
N LEU A 137 13.96 -1.65 4.24
CA LEU A 137 13.23 -2.43 3.25
C LEU A 137 11.73 -2.15 3.37
N ALA A 138 11.07 -1.86 2.26
CA ALA A 138 9.62 -1.70 2.21
C ALA A 138 9.00 -2.75 1.28
N PHE A 139 8.16 -3.61 1.86
CA PHE A 139 7.32 -4.54 1.13
C PHE A 139 5.95 -3.95 0.89
N HIS A 140 5.48 -4.04 -0.35
CA HIS A 140 4.11 -3.72 -0.73
C HIS A 140 3.42 -4.98 -1.26
N VAL A 141 2.51 -5.53 -0.45
CA VAL A 141 1.81 -6.80 -0.69
C VAL A 141 0.30 -6.54 -0.73
N SER A 142 -0.21 -6.32 -1.94
CA SER A 142 -1.61 -5.99 -2.23
C SER A 142 -2.22 -6.96 -3.25
N GLY A 143 -3.44 -6.69 -3.69
CA GLY A 143 -4.08 -7.42 -4.80
C GLY A 143 -3.26 -7.36 -6.08
N GLY A 144 -2.73 -6.19 -6.42
CA GLY A 144 -2.02 -5.96 -7.69
C GLY A 144 -0.49 -6.03 -7.60
N THR A 145 0.07 -6.09 -6.40
CA THR A 145 1.51 -5.94 -6.20
C THR A 145 2.03 -6.90 -5.13
N THR A 146 3.21 -7.44 -5.36
CA THR A 146 4.01 -8.14 -4.36
C THR A 146 5.44 -7.81 -4.69
N GLU A 147 5.97 -6.79 -4.04
CA GLU A 147 7.31 -6.26 -4.30
C GLU A 147 7.99 -5.80 -3.02
N ALA A 148 9.32 -5.77 -3.08
CA ALA A 148 10.21 -5.22 -2.08
C ALA A 148 11.10 -4.16 -2.73
N VAL A 149 11.17 -3.00 -2.09
CA VAL A 149 12.05 -1.90 -2.50
C VAL A 149 13.00 -1.54 -1.35
N LEU A 150 14.22 -1.13 -1.71
CA LEU A 150 15.10 -0.41 -0.79
C LEU A 150 14.64 1.04 -0.76
N VAL A 151 14.38 1.57 0.42
CA VAL A 151 14.11 2.99 0.62
C VAL A 151 15.32 3.60 1.29
N GLU A 152 15.83 4.69 0.74
CA GLU A 152 16.96 5.43 1.29
C GLU A 152 16.62 6.91 1.38
N PRO A 153 17.12 7.64 2.40
CA PRO A 153 16.94 9.09 2.48
C PRO A 153 17.48 9.78 1.23
N ASP A 154 16.76 10.80 0.78
CA ASP A 154 17.14 11.64 -0.34
C ASP A 154 16.93 13.11 0.03
N GLY A 155 17.95 13.94 -0.20
CA GLY A 155 17.93 15.35 0.19
C GLY A 155 16.85 16.15 -0.54
N GLU A 156 16.65 15.90 -1.83
CA GLU A 156 15.70 16.62 -2.66
C GLU A 156 14.30 15.97 -2.67
N ARG A 157 14.22 14.64 -2.54
CA ARG A 157 12.99 13.86 -2.73
C ARG A 157 12.43 13.23 -1.45
N ILE A 158 12.98 13.59 -0.29
CA ILE A 158 12.75 12.95 1.03
C ILE A 158 13.33 11.53 1.10
N CYS A 159 12.93 10.67 0.17
CA CYS A 159 13.49 9.34 0.00
C CYS A 159 13.48 8.91 -1.48
N LYS A 160 14.43 8.06 -1.85
CA LYS A 160 14.45 7.35 -3.14
C LYS A 160 14.07 5.89 -2.93
N THR A 161 13.38 5.30 -3.89
CA THR A 161 13.01 3.89 -3.87
C THR A 161 13.71 3.12 -4.98
N THR A 162 14.36 2.01 -4.63
CA THR A 162 15.04 1.11 -5.59
C THR A 162 14.35 -0.25 -5.56
N TYR A 163 13.83 -0.71 -6.70
CA TYR A 163 13.25 -2.05 -6.81
C TYR A 163 14.32 -3.12 -6.54
N LEU A 164 14.02 -4.08 -5.66
CA LEU A 164 14.94 -5.17 -5.33
C LEU A 164 14.42 -6.54 -5.75
N ALA A 165 13.14 -6.80 -5.49
CA ALA A 165 12.53 -8.10 -5.72
C ALA A 165 11.01 -8.00 -5.79
N GLY A 166 10.37 -9.02 -6.36
CA GLY A 166 8.92 -9.14 -6.41
C GLY A 166 8.46 -10.54 -6.77
N SER A 167 7.15 -10.73 -6.87
CA SER A 167 6.62 -11.97 -7.44
C SER A 167 6.68 -11.94 -8.97
N LEU A 168 7.21 -13.01 -9.58
CA LEU A 168 7.40 -13.12 -11.03
C LEU A 168 6.13 -13.48 -11.79
N ASP A 169 5.15 -14.05 -11.10
CA ASP A 169 3.93 -14.58 -11.68
C ASP A 169 2.67 -13.98 -10.99
N LEU A 170 2.03 -14.76 -10.13
CA LEU A 170 0.84 -14.38 -9.39
C LEU A 170 1.20 -13.40 -8.28
N LYS A 171 0.34 -12.43 -7.98
CA LYS A 171 0.50 -11.56 -6.81
C LYS A 171 -0.14 -12.21 -5.59
N ALA A 172 0.37 -11.91 -4.39
CA ALA A 172 -0.10 -12.54 -3.16
C ALA A 172 -1.60 -12.30 -2.92
N GLY A 173 -2.11 -11.09 -3.18
CA GLY A 173 -3.54 -10.83 -3.04
C GLY A 173 -4.38 -11.58 -4.07
N GLN A 174 -3.92 -11.69 -5.33
CA GLN A 174 -4.56 -12.55 -6.33
C GLN A 174 -4.57 -14.02 -5.92
N ALA A 175 -3.49 -14.52 -5.31
CA ALA A 175 -3.45 -15.88 -4.78
C ALA A 175 -4.52 -16.10 -3.69
N VAL A 176 -4.62 -15.15 -2.75
CA VAL A 176 -5.65 -15.14 -1.70
C VAL A 176 -7.05 -15.16 -2.31
N ASP A 177 -7.33 -14.28 -3.27
CA ASP A 177 -8.66 -14.18 -3.89
C ASP A 177 -9.03 -15.42 -4.71
N ARG A 178 -8.07 -16.01 -5.44
CA ARG A 178 -8.32 -17.25 -6.19
C ARG A 178 -8.57 -18.44 -5.27
N VAL A 179 -7.78 -18.61 -4.22
CA VAL A 179 -8.02 -19.68 -3.23
C VAL A 179 -9.32 -19.43 -2.48
N GLY A 180 -9.63 -18.18 -2.14
CA GLY A 180 -10.93 -17.82 -1.56
C GLY A 180 -12.10 -18.23 -2.46
N GLY A 181 -12.02 -17.96 -3.76
CA GLY A 181 -13.01 -18.41 -4.74
C GLY A 181 -13.14 -19.92 -4.81
N LEU A 182 -12.02 -20.67 -4.74
CA LEU A 182 -12.05 -22.15 -4.68
C LEU A 182 -12.79 -22.67 -3.44
N LEU A 183 -12.76 -21.92 -2.34
CA LEU A 183 -13.39 -22.26 -1.07
C LEU A 183 -14.79 -21.65 -0.91
N GLY A 184 -15.32 -20.96 -1.94
CA GLY A 184 -16.64 -20.32 -1.90
C GLY A 184 -16.71 -19.09 -1.00
N LEU A 185 -15.59 -18.42 -0.72
CA LEU A 185 -15.53 -17.23 0.11
C LEU A 185 -15.91 -15.96 -0.69
N PRO A 186 -16.48 -14.93 -0.02
CA PRO A 186 -16.82 -13.67 -0.68
C PRO A 186 -15.56 -12.92 -1.13
N PHE A 187 -15.66 -12.20 -2.24
CA PHE A 187 -14.61 -11.30 -2.72
C PHE A 187 -14.77 -9.88 -2.11
N PRO A 188 -13.69 -9.18 -1.73
CA PRO A 188 -12.29 -9.66 -1.64
C PRO A 188 -12.11 -10.68 -0.52
N ALA A 189 -11.35 -11.75 -0.79
CA ALA A 189 -11.37 -12.95 0.05
C ALA A 189 -10.46 -12.87 1.29
N GLY A 190 -9.53 -11.92 1.34
CA GLY A 190 -8.52 -11.81 2.41
C GLY A 190 -9.07 -11.95 3.83
N PRO A 191 -10.06 -11.13 4.25
CA PRO A 191 -10.61 -11.22 5.61
C PRO A 191 -11.32 -12.56 5.90
N ALA A 192 -12.02 -13.13 4.91
CA ALA A 192 -12.72 -14.39 5.08
C ALA A 192 -11.73 -15.57 5.12
N LEU A 193 -10.69 -15.55 4.29
CA LEU A 193 -9.63 -16.54 4.24
C LEU A 193 -8.82 -16.56 5.53
N ASP A 194 -8.50 -15.39 6.10
CA ASP A 194 -7.81 -15.26 7.39
C ASP A 194 -8.61 -15.93 8.52
N LYS A 195 -9.91 -15.60 8.63
CA LYS A 195 -10.80 -16.21 9.63
C LYS A 195 -10.91 -17.72 9.48
N LEU A 196 -11.03 -18.20 8.23
CA LEU A 196 -11.14 -19.64 7.95
C LEU A 196 -9.82 -20.37 8.27
N ALA A 197 -8.68 -19.80 7.91
CA ALA A 197 -7.37 -20.37 8.20
C ALA A 197 -7.07 -20.49 9.71
N CYS A 198 -7.59 -19.57 10.53
CA CYS A 198 -7.47 -19.63 11.99
C CYS A 198 -8.24 -20.81 12.63
N GLN A 199 -9.13 -21.48 11.89
CA GLN A 199 -9.83 -22.67 12.36
C GLN A 199 -9.00 -23.95 12.17
N SER A 200 -7.89 -23.89 11.41
CA SER A 200 -6.98 -25.02 11.25
C SER A 200 -5.99 -25.10 12.40
N GLU A 201 -5.79 -26.30 12.94
CA GLU A 201 -4.74 -26.59 13.93
C GLU A 201 -3.41 -27.00 13.26
N LYS A 202 -3.41 -27.19 11.94
CA LYS A 202 -2.24 -27.65 11.18
C LYS A 202 -1.32 -26.47 10.85
N ARG A 203 -0.03 -26.78 10.65
CA ARG A 203 0.95 -25.87 10.03
C ARG A 203 1.60 -26.56 8.85
N TYR A 204 1.69 -25.87 7.74
CA TYR A 204 2.23 -26.42 6.51
C TYR A 204 3.61 -25.86 6.21
N ARG A 205 4.54 -26.73 5.82
CA ARG A 205 5.85 -26.33 5.29
C ARG A 205 5.76 -26.22 3.78
N ALA A 206 5.36 -25.04 3.31
CA ALA A 206 5.37 -24.72 1.90
C ALA A 206 6.80 -24.48 1.38
N ARG A 207 7.00 -24.71 0.08
CA ARG A 207 8.28 -24.48 -0.61
C ARG A 207 8.06 -23.66 -1.88
N PRO A 208 7.87 -22.33 -1.76
CA PRO A 208 7.82 -21.46 -2.92
C PRO A 208 9.12 -21.53 -3.71
N THR A 209 9.02 -21.34 -5.02
CA THR A 209 10.19 -21.28 -5.91
C THR A 209 10.73 -19.86 -5.91
N PHE A 210 12.07 -19.74 -5.93
CA PHE A 210 12.75 -18.45 -5.98
C PHE A 210 13.68 -18.38 -7.18
N LYS A 211 13.80 -17.20 -7.78
CA LYS A 211 14.85 -16.86 -8.74
C LYS A 211 15.60 -15.65 -8.20
N GLY A 212 16.75 -15.89 -7.58
CA GLY A 212 17.42 -14.85 -6.80
C GLY A 212 16.56 -14.47 -5.58
N CYS A 213 16.19 -13.20 -5.48
CA CYS A 213 15.31 -12.70 -4.41
C CYS A 213 13.83 -12.67 -4.82
N ASP A 214 13.52 -12.87 -6.10
CA ASP A 214 12.14 -12.91 -6.59
C ASP A 214 11.47 -14.25 -6.25
N CYS A 215 10.17 -14.24 -5.98
CA CYS A 215 9.39 -15.43 -5.66
C CYS A 215 8.38 -15.79 -6.77
N CYS A 216 7.97 -17.05 -6.81
CA CYS A 216 6.85 -17.53 -7.63
C CYS A 216 5.72 -18.02 -6.73
N LEU A 217 4.50 -17.53 -6.98
CA LEU A 217 3.30 -17.80 -6.20
C LEU A 217 2.26 -18.63 -6.96
N SER A 218 2.38 -18.84 -8.27
CA SER A 218 1.41 -19.63 -9.04
C SER A 218 1.20 -21.06 -8.54
N GLY A 219 2.22 -21.64 -7.87
CA GLY A 219 2.14 -22.98 -7.31
C GLY A 219 1.08 -23.14 -6.21
N VAL A 220 0.72 -22.07 -5.50
CA VAL A 220 -0.20 -22.13 -4.36
C VAL A 220 -1.61 -22.56 -4.78
N GLU A 221 -2.14 -22.02 -5.88
CA GLU A 221 -3.49 -22.31 -6.35
C GLU A 221 -3.64 -23.79 -6.71
N ASN A 222 -2.66 -24.34 -7.42
CA ASN A 222 -2.67 -25.74 -7.84
C ASN A 222 -2.60 -26.70 -6.64
N GLN A 223 -1.80 -26.38 -5.63
CA GLN A 223 -1.69 -27.20 -4.42
C GLN A 223 -2.96 -27.10 -3.57
N CYS A 224 -3.52 -25.90 -3.39
CA CYS A 224 -4.79 -25.72 -2.69
C CYS A 224 -5.93 -26.49 -3.37
N ARG A 225 -6.03 -26.42 -4.71
CA ARG A 225 -7.02 -27.17 -5.50
C ARG A 225 -6.84 -28.68 -5.32
N LYS A 226 -5.59 -29.15 -5.33
CA LYS A 226 -5.27 -30.57 -5.10
C LYS A 226 -5.70 -31.02 -3.70
N MET A 227 -5.33 -30.27 -2.66
CA MET A 227 -5.74 -30.56 -1.27
C MET A 227 -7.26 -30.65 -1.14
N LEU A 228 -7.99 -29.68 -1.71
CA LEU A 228 -9.45 -29.68 -1.70
C LEU A 228 -10.03 -30.91 -2.42
N SER A 229 -9.47 -31.29 -3.58
CA SER A 229 -9.90 -32.50 -4.31
C SER A 229 -9.60 -33.81 -3.58
N GLN A 230 -8.63 -33.80 -2.68
CA GLN A 230 -8.27 -34.94 -1.84
C GLN A 230 -9.10 -35.03 -0.55
N GLY A 231 -10.03 -34.10 -0.35
CA GLY A 231 -10.95 -34.09 0.80
C GLY A 231 -10.39 -33.41 2.05
N GLU A 232 -9.31 -32.63 1.94
CA GLU A 232 -8.85 -31.79 3.06
C GLU A 232 -9.90 -30.74 3.43
N ALA A 233 -9.98 -30.41 4.71
CA ALA A 233 -10.95 -29.44 5.21
C ALA A 233 -10.69 -28.04 4.60
N PRO A 234 -11.74 -27.24 4.32
CA PRO A 234 -11.57 -25.86 3.81
C PRO A 234 -10.66 -24.98 4.67
N ALA A 235 -10.72 -25.13 5.99
CA ALA A 235 -9.83 -24.46 6.95
C ALA A 235 -8.35 -24.79 6.72
N ASP A 236 -8.06 -26.06 6.43
CA ASP A 236 -6.71 -26.55 6.18
C ASP A 236 -6.16 -26.05 4.83
N VAL A 237 -7.00 -25.96 3.81
CA VAL A 237 -6.64 -25.38 2.51
C VAL A 237 -6.37 -23.88 2.63
N ALA A 238 -7.22 -23.15 3.36
CA ALA A 238 -7.01 -21.73 3.64
C ALA A 238 -5.70 -21.51 4.42
N ARG A 239 -5.43 -22.37 5.40
CA ARG A 239 -4.19 -22.34 6.19
C ARG A 239 -2.95 -22.59 5.33
N TYR A 240 -2.99 -23.61 4.46
CA TYR A 240 -1.90 -23.88 3.53
C TYR A 240 -1.59 -22.67 2.63
N CYS A 241 -2.63 -22.00 2.11
CA CYS A 241 -2.45 -20.81 1.29
C CYS A 241 -1.66 -19.72 2.03
N LEU A 242 -2.02 -19.43 3.27
CA LEU A 242 -1.33 -18.41 4.07
C LEU A 242 0.08 -18.85 4.47
N ASP A 243 0.28 -20.10 4.87
CA ASP A 243 1.61 -20.63 5.17
C ASP A 243 2.53 -20.62 3.92
N TYR A 244 1.97 -20.79 2.71
CA TYR A 244 2.71 -20.63 1.45
C TYR A 244 3.13 -19.19 1.19
N LEU A 245 2.22 -18.23 1.36
CA LEU A 245 2.54 -16.81 1.22
C LEU A 245 3.55 -16.36 2.28
N LEU A 246 3.43 -16.86 3.51
CA LEU A 246 4.40 -16.61 4.58
C LEU A 246 5.78 -17.10 4.18
N ALA A 247 5.90 -18.35 3.72
CA ALA A 247 7.18 -18.91 3.29
C ALA A 247 7.79 -18.13 2.10
N ALA A 248 6.95 -17.57 1.22
CA ALA A 248 7.43 -16.76 0.11
C ALA A 248 7.98 -15.41 0.60
N LEU A 249 7.23 -14.70 1.44
CA LEU A 249 7.63 -13.40 1.99
C LEU A 249 8.84 -13.52 2.92
N ASP A 250 8.85 -14.52 3.81
CA ASP A 250 9.99 -14.85 4.68
C ASP A 250 11.24 -15.13 3.84
N GLY A 251 11.14 -15.97 2.81
CA GLY A 251 12.25 -16.26 1.92
C GLY A 251 12.74 -15.03 1.13
N MET A 252 11.83 -14.14 0.69
CA MET A 252 12.21 -12.87 0.07
C MET A 252 12.97 -11.98 1.06
N THR A 253 12.43 -11.76 2.26
CA THR A 253 13.05 -10.92 3.29
C THR A 253 14.41 -11.44 3.71
N ALA A 254 14.52 -12.73 4.03
CA ALA A 254 15.78 -13.34 4.44
C ALA A 254 16.88 -13.15 3.38
N ARG A 255 16.57 -13.40 2.11
CA ARG A 255 17.53 -13.26 0.99
C ARG A 255 17.94 -11.82 0.73
N LEU A 256 17.03 -10.86 0.93
CA LEU A 256 17.34 -9.44 0.80
C LEU A 256 18.24 -8.96 1.94
N LEU A 257 17.92 -9.34 3.18
CA LEU A 257 18.73 -9.00 4.35
C LEU A 257 20.11 -9.67 4.34
N GLU A 258 20.21 -10.89 3.80
CA GLU A 258 21.50 -11.56 3.58
C GLU A 258 22.40 -10.75 2.63
N LYS A 259 21.82 -10.15 1.58
CA LYS A 259 22.57 -9.37 0.59
C LYS A 259 22.89 -7.94 1.01
N LEU A 260 21.94 -7.29 1.71
CA LEU A 260 22.02 -5.86 2.02
C LEU A 260 22.52 -5.58 3.44
N GLY A 261 22.58 -6.62 4.29
CA GLY A 261 22.82 -6.48 5.72
C GLY A 261 21.53 -6.22 6.51
N PRO A 262 21.64 -6.11 7.84
CA PRO A 262 20.50 -5.87 8.72
C PRO A 262 19.90 -4.50 8.43
N LEU A 263 18.62 -4.49 8.05
CA LEU A 263 17.83 -3.29 7.79
C LEU A 263 16.47 -3.41 8.49
N PRO A 264 15.89 -2.30 8.97
CA PRO A 264 14.49 -2.29 9.36
C PRO A 264 13.59 -2.70 8.19
N VAL A 265 12.46 -3.35 8.48
CA VAL A 265 11.54 -3.84 7.45
C VAL A 265 10.14 -3.31 7.70
N LEU A 266 9.55 -2.70 6.68
CA LEU A 266 8.15 -2.30 6.64
C LEU A 266 7.38 -3.27 5.75
N TYR A 267 6.28 -3.80 6.26
CA TYR A 267 5.32 -4.60 5.49
C TYR A 267 4.01 -3.82 5.36
N SER A 268 3.57 -3.59 4.13
CA SER A 268 2.36 -2.82 3.83
C SER A 268 1.49 -3.52 2.78
N GLY A 269 0.25 -3.05 2.64
CA GLY A 269 -0.71 -3.54 1.66
C GLY A 269 -1.74 -4.48 2.28
N GLY A 270 -2.87 -4.66 1.58
CA GLY A 270 -4.04 -5.36 2.13
C GLY A 270 -3.78 -6.80 2.57
N VAL A 271 -2.81 -7.49 1.95
CA VAL A 271 -2.44 -8.86 2.34
C VAL A 271 -1.71 -8.88 3.68
N MET A 272 -0.97 -7.81 4.01
CA MET A 272 -0.26 -7.67 5.28
C MET A 272 -1.19 -7.37 6.46
N SER A 273 -2.48 -7.12 6.22
CA SER A 273 -3.50 -7.07 7.27
C SER A 273 -3.92 -8.48 7.75
N ASN A 274 -3.41 -9.54 7.12
CA ASN A 274 -3.64 -10.91 7.56
C ASN A 274 -2.93 -11.19 8.89
N SER A 275 -3.67 -11.73 9.86
CA SER A 275 -3.19 -11.94 11.22
C SER A 275 -2.01 -12.91 11.32
N ILE A 276 -2.01 -13.97 10.50
CA ILE A 276 -0.96 -15.00 10.50
C ILE A 276 0.33 -14.44 9.88
N LEU A 277 0.23 -13.76 8.73
CA LEU A 277 1.39 -13.21 8.03
C LEU A 277 2.07 -12.10 8.85
N SER A 278 1.28 -11.14 9.32
CA SER A 278 1.80 -9.98 10.08
C SER A 278 2.46 -10.40 11.38
N ALA A 279 1.83 -11.28 12.16
CA ALA A 279 2.40 -11.76 13.42
C ALA A 279 3.73 -12.50 13.20
N ALA A 280 3.78 -13.41 12.22
CA ALA A 280 4.97 -14.20 11.95
C ALA A 280 6.15 -13.33 11.46
N LEU A 281 5.93 -12.46 10.48
CA LEU A 281 6.99 -11.62 9.92
C LEU A 281 7.49 -10.56 10.91
N SER A 282 6.58 -10.00 11.73
CA SER A 282 6.97 -9.08 12.80
C SER A 282 7.81 -9.79 13.86
N GLN A 283 7.43 -11.03 14.23
CA GLN A 283 8.19 -11.83 15.20
C GLN A 283 9.58 -12.21 14.67
N THR A 284 9.71 -12.61 13.41
CA THR A 284 10.98 -13.07 12.84
C THR A 284 11.96 -11.92 12.59
N TYR A 285 11.48 -10.79 12.08
CA TYR A 285 12.35 -9.70 11.58
C TYR A 285 12.28 -8.40 12.38
N GLY A 286 11.43 -8.33 13.40
CA GLY A 286 11.11 -7.04 14.05
C GLY A 286 10.45 -6.05 13.09
N GLY A 287 9.88 -6.55 11.99
CA GLY A 287 9.31 -5.71 10.94
C GLY A 287 8.00 -5.05 11.37
N VAL A 288 7.77 -3.83 10.90
CA VAL A 288 6.57 -3.05 11.17
C VAL A 288 5.50 -3.40 10.13
N CYS A 289 4.34 -3.90 10.58
CA CYS A 289 3.20 -4.14 9.69
C CYS A 289 2.21 -2.98 9.80
N ALA A 290 1.96 -2.29 8.68
CA ALA A 290 1.05 -1.16 8.67
C ALA A 290 -0.43 -1.58 8.76
N PRO A 291 -1.27 -0.87 9.53
CA PRO A 291 -2.69 -1.19 9.63
C PRO A 291 -3.42 -0.96 8.29
N ALA A 292 -4.56 -1.63 8.12
CA ALA A 292 -5.30 -1.67 6.86
C ALA A 292 -5.72 -0.28 6.33
N ASN A 293 -6.07 0.64 7.23
CA ASN A 293 -6.50 2.00 6.89
C ASN A 293 -5.39 2.87 6.31
N PHE A 294 -4.12 2.58 6.61
CA PHE A 294 -2.95 3.26 6.05
C PHE A 294 -2.22 2.45 4.97
N SER A 295 -2.59 1.17 4.80
CA SER A 295 -2.09 0.30 3.73
C SER A 295 -2.83 0.44 2.40
N SER A 296 -4.07 0.95 2.42
CA SER A 296 -4.90 1.21 1.24
C SER A 296 -4.68 2.62 0.70
N ASP A 297 -5.02 2.87 -0.57
CA ASP A 297 -4.85 4.17 -1.24
C ASP A 297 -5.42 5.33 -0.38
N ASN A 298 -4.56 6.30 -0.07
CA ASN A 298 -4.89 7.44 0.77
C ASN A 298 -3.88 8.58 0.57
N ALA A 299 -4.26 9.80 0.96
CA ALA A 299 -3.41 10.97 0.85
C ALA A 299 -2.64 11.30 2.14
N ALA A 300 -2.77 10.52 3.22
CA ALA A 300 -2.14 10.82 4.51
C ALA A 300 -0.62 10.86 4.40
N GLY A 301 -0.03 9.89 3.71
CA GLY A 301 1.41 9.89 3.45
C GLY A 301 1.87 11.09 2.63
N ILE A 302 1.07 11.56 1.68
CA ILE A 302 1.37 12.77 0.90
C ILE A 302 1.37 14.01 1.79
N ALA A 303 0.39 14.15 2.70
CA ALA A 303 0.36 15.25 3.66
C ALA A 303 1.59 15.21 4.60
N LEU A 304 1.97 14.03 5.08
CA LEU A 304 3.13 13.83 5.95
C LEU A 304 4.46 14.17 5.25
N LEU A 305 4.63 13.73 4.00
CA LEU A 305 5.80 14.05 3.18
C LEU A 305 5.86 15.54 2.85
N CYS A 306 4.71 16.18 2.62
CA CYS A 306 4.60 17.62 2.43
C CYS A 306 5.13 18.40 3.65
N ARG A 307 4.73 18.00 4.86
CA ARG A 307 5.27 18.56 6.11
C ARG A 307 6.78 18.37 6.22
N GLU A 308 7.25 17.14 6.02
CA GLU A 308 8.66 16.80 6.10
C GLU A 308 9.50 17.62 5.10
N ARG A 309 8.98 17.84 3.89
CA ARG A 309 9.65 18.64 2.86
C ARG A 309 9.66 20.13 3.19
N TRP A 310 8.57 20.67 3.73
CA TRP A 310 8.51 22.06 4.15
C TRP A 310 9.48 22.38 5.30
N GLY A 311 9.73 21.42 6.19
CA GLY A 311 10.65 21.61 7.33
C GLY A 311 12.13 21.62 6.97
N ARG A 312 12.50 21.33 5.71
CA ARG A 312 13.88 21.31 5.19
C ARG A 312 14.17 22.57 4.39
#